data_AF-A0A257X7W5-F1
#
_entry.id   AF-A0A257X7W5-F1
#
_cell.length_a   1.000
_cell.length_b   1.000
_cell.length_c   1.000
_cell.angle_alpha   90.00
_cell.angle_beta   90.00
_cell.angle_gamma   90.00
#
_symmetry.space_group_name_H-M   'P 1'
#
loop_
_entity.id
_entity.type
_entity.pdbx_description
1 polymer ?
#
loop_
_entity_poly.entity_id
_entity_poly.type
_entity_poly.pdbx_seq_one_letter_code
_entity_poly.pdbx_strand_id
1 'polypeptide(L)'
;MRCRPSTSTDSGKLDDLWHATVNGRGKFVSAATPEEFANGLKGALDTIVQRTASSSNLGVSSTELREGSKVFQARFTSEVWTGDLWAFTVTSGGLGSTPQWKASEQLPAAASRNIYTRNATLGVTFLWDNLSDTQKAQLGDDSTVLDYLRGVRTQEVDQGGPFRNRLSVLGDIVHSSPVFVAAPDNFSYERFTWEGASTYQAFRQSLIADSTVEPPVAARREMVYVSANDGMLHAFDAVTGVERFAYVPSAALPAMMSLTSPNYTHRFIVDGFLRAGDVYQSGEGGTGQWRSVLVGTQGRGGRQVFALDITNPDAFGTSSILWEFTDSDLGQFIGNPVLTRLNNGRWAVLIGNGYNSDQNRGFLFVIDAVTGALIRKIDTGDCVASDSPCLSNGLADITQWDNDGDGTADYAYAGDLRGNVWRFDLTSTVASEWKVAFGTTEAPMPLYRALDASGNPQAITSNIEVLLNPADGVRWISFGTGRFLAGTDRADTSTQTWYGLYDNYLGDTLTSPVSGRSNFAQRVVLFETAL
;
A
#
# COMPACT_ATOMS: atom_id res chain seq x y z
N MET A 1 26.29 -3.21 39.23
CA MET A 1 27.04 -2.84 40.45
C MET A 1 26.13 -3.01 41.66
N ARG A 2 26.54 -3.79 42.67
CA ARG A 2 25.81 -3.91 43.95
C ARG A 2 26.23 -2.75 44.85
N CYS A 3 25.29 -1.89 45.22
CA CYS A 3 25.44 -0.98 46.36
C CYS A 3 24.28 -1.24 47.35
N ARG A 4 24.61 -1.75 48.53
CA ARG A 4 23.73 -1.70 49.71
C ARG A 4 23.94 -0.33 50.38
N PRO A 5 22.91 0.52 50.54
CA PRO A 5 23.06 1.74 51.34
C PRO A 5 22.89 1.44 52.83
N SER A 6 23.77 2.00 53.66
CA SER A 6 23.68 2.01 55.12
C SER A 6 22.63 3.02 55.62
N THR A 7 22.23 2.86 56.88
CA THR A 7 21.08 3.48 57.55
C THR A 7 21.35 4.87 58.15
N SER A 8 22.04 5.77 57.44
CA SER A 8 22.16 7.18 57.89
C SER A 8 21.35 8.15 57.03
N THR A 9 20.57 9.00 57.71
CA THR A 9 19.69 10.05 57.20
C THR A 9 20.51 11.20 56.60
N ASP A 10 20.70 11.15 55.29
CA ASP A 10 21.37 12.21 54.53
C ASP A 10 20.36 12.83 53.55
N SER A 11 20.13 14.13 53.66
CA SER A 11 19.13 14.86 52.87
C SER A 11 19.45 14.92 51.38
N GLY A 12 20.71 14.68 50.98
CA GLY A 12 21.13 14.67 49.58
C GLY A 12 20.60 13.49 48.75
N LYS A 13 20.20 12.37 49.38
CA LYS A 13 19.67 11.20 48.64
C LYS A 13 18.29 11.43 48.03
N LEU A 14 17.48 12.29 48.65
CA LEU A 14 16.15 12.66 48.16
C LEU A 14 16.28 13.54 46.91
N ASP A 15 17.25 14.45 46.90
CA ASP A 15 17.61 15.26 45.72
C ASP A 15 18.22 14.40 44.61
N ASP A 16 19.10 13.45 44.90
CA ASP A 16 19.66 12.54 43.88
C ASP A 16 18.58 11.64 43.24
N LEU A 17 17.63 11.11 44.03
CA LEU A 17 16.50 10.33 43.53
C LEU A 17 15.51 11.20 42.76
N TRP A 18 15.29 12.45 43.18
CA TRP A 18 14.51 13.43 42.44
C TRP A 18 15.16 13.78 41.09
N HIS A 19 16.47 14.03 41.06
CA HIS A 19 17.23 14.29 39.84
C HIS A 19 17.26 13.08 38.88
N ALA A 20 17.39 11.86 39.41
CA ALA A 20 17.26 10.63 38.60
C ALA A 20 15.86 10.47 38.00
N THR A 21 14.82 10.91 38.72
CA THR A 21 13.42 10.87 38.28
C THR A 21 13.15 11.91 37.18
N VAL A 22 13.70 13.12 37.29
CA VAL A 22 13.61 14.17 36.26
C VAL A 22 14.31 13.74 34.96
N ASN A 23 15.53 13.18 35.05
CA ASN A 23 16.28 12.71 33.89
C ASN A 23 15.66 11.47 33.23
N GLY A 24 15.01 10.60 34.01
CA GLY A 24 14.28 9.42 33.51
C GLY A 24 12.83 9.68 33.09
N ARG A 25 12.33 10.93 33.17
CA ARG A 25 10.90 11.31 32.98
C ARG A 25 9.93 10.45 33.82
N GLY A 26 10.37 10.00 35.00
CA GLY A 26 9.60 9.19 35.94
C GLY A 26 8.77 10.03 36.92
N LYS A 27 8.07 9.36 37.85
CA LYS A 27 7.39 9.99 39.00
C LYS A 27 8.01 9.45 40.29
N PHE A 28 8.31 10.34 41.24
CA PHE A 28 8.81 9.98 42.55
C PHE A 28 7.63 9.97 43.53
N VAL A 29 7.44 8.87 44.25
CA VAL A 29 6.43 8.75 45.31
C VAL A 29 7.16 8.58 46.63
N SER A 30 6.99 9.54 47.53
CA SER A 30 7.36 9.37 48.94
C SER A 30 6.12 8.90 49.69
N ALA A 31 6.12 7.67 50.19
CA ALA A 31 5.00 7.10 50.94
C ALA A 31 5.48 6.71 52.35
N ALA A 32 4.81 7.24 53.38
CA ALA A 32 5.10 6.94 54.78
C ALA A 32 4.18 5.84 55.33
N THR A 33 3.12 5.48 54.60
CA THR A 33 2.15 4.45 54.95
C THR A 33 1.92 3.46 53.81
N PRO A 34 1.51 2.20 54.10
CA PRO A 34 1.21 1.20 53.06
C PRO A 34 0.10 1.65 52.09
N GLU A 35 -0.84 2.46 52.56
CA GLU A 35 -1.96 2.96 51.77
C GLU A 35 -1.53 4.07 50.80
N GLU A 36 -0.63 4.97 51.22
CA GLU A 36 0.04 5.92 50.32
C GLU A 36 0.94 5.24 49.29
N PHE A 37 1.60 4.13 49.65
CA PHE A 37 2.41 3.35 48.71
C PHE A 37 1.52 2.65 47.67
N ALA A 38 0.41 2.04 48.10
CA ALA A 38 -0.56 1.44 47.19
C ALA A 38 -1.20 2.47 46.26
N ASN A 39 -1.54 3.66 46.77
CA ASN A 39 -2.06 4.77 45.97
C ASN A 39 -1.01 5.36 45.02
N GLY A 40 0.26 5.41 45.41
CA GLY A 40 1.37 5.84 44.56
C GLY A 40 1.71 4.84 43.46
N LEU A 41 1.67 3.53 43.76
CA LEU A 41 1.85 2.47 42.77
C LEU A 41 0.67 2.39 41.80
N LYS A 42 -0.56 2.54 42.30
CA LYS A 42 -1.78 2.69 41.48
C LYS A 42 -1.69 3.94 40.61
N GLY A 43 -1.27 5.08 41.15
CA GLY A 43 -1.04 6.31 40.38
C GLY A 43 0.08 6.19 39.35
N ALA A 44 1.12 5.40 39.61
CA ALA A 44 2.20 5.12 38.65
C ALA A 44 1.74 4.17 37.53
N LEU A 45 0.98 3.11 37.86
CA LEU A 45 0.36 2.21 36.90
C LEU A 45 -0.73 2.93 36.09
N ASP A 46 -1.54 3.78 36.72
CA ASP A 46 -2.49 4.68 36.06
C ASP A 46 -1.76 5.72 35.21
N THR A 47 -0.54 6.17 35.55
CA THR A 47 0.29 7.02 34.67
C THR A 47 0.92 6.22 33.52
N ILE A 48 1.13 4.90 33.65
CA ILE A 48 1.59 4.01 32.55
C ILE A 48 0.42 3.67 31.62
N VAL A 49 -0.75 3.33 32.18
CA VAL A 49 -1.99 3.13 31.44
C VAL A 49 -2.44 4.44 30.79
N GLN A 50 -2.33 5.58 31.50
CA GLN A 50 -2.53 6.90 30.92
C GLN A 50 -1.38 7.28 29.99
N ARG A 51 -0.11 6.89 30.11
CA ARG A 51 0.87 7.14 29.02
C ARG A 51 0.55 6.33 27.76
N THR A 52 -0.16 5.22 27.90
CA THR A 52 -0.77 4.46 26.80
C THR A 52 -2.14 5.03 26.38
N ALA A 53 -2.74 5.95 27.16
CA ALA A 53 -4.10 6.51 26.98
C ALA A 53 -4.19 8.04 27.23
N SER A 54 -3.10 8.79 27.03
CA SER A 54 -3.03 10.25 27.12
C SER A 54 -2.34 10.76 25.86
N SER A 55 -2.96 10.39 24.76
CA SER A 55 -3.05 11.25 23.59
C SER A 55 -4.46 11.82 23.59
N SER A 56 -4.62 13.09 23.95
CA SER A 56 -5.66 13.90 23.32
C SER A 56 -5.70 13.55 21.83
N ASN A 57 -6.76 12.89 21.33
CA ASN A 57 -6.88 12.32 19.96
C ASN A 57 -5.79 12.83 19.00
N LEU A 58 -4.64 12.17 18.96
CA LEU A 58 -3.55 12.58 18.08
C LEU A 58 -3.90 12.05 16.69
N GLY A 59 -4.50 12.90 15.87
CA GLY A 59 -4.64 12.61 14.44
C GLY A 59 -3.26 12.60 13.81
N VAL A 60 -2.73 11.41 13.51
CA VAL A 60 -1.44 11.23 12.86
C VAL A 60 -1.63 11.37 11.36
N SER A 61 -0.81 12.19 10.71
CA SER A 61 -0.72 12.22 9.24
C SER A 61 0.02 10.97 8.77
N SER A 62 -0.63 10.15 7.96
CA SER A 62 -0.06 8.89 7.46
C SER A 62 0.65 9.08 6.12
N THR A 63 -0.07 9.64 5.15
CA THR A 63 0.41 9.83 3.77
C THR A 63 -0.05 11.19 3.24
N GLU A 64 0.76 11.79 2.37
CA GLU A 64 0.51 13.12 1.80
C GLU A 64 0.69 13.06 0.28
N LEU A 65 -0.27 13.63 -0.45
CA LEU A 65 -0.18 13.86 -1.90
C LEU A 65 -0.20 15.36 -2.17
N ARG A 66 0.78 15.87 -2.92
CA ARG A 66 0.82 17.26 -3.38
C ARG A 66 0.55 17.32 -4.87
N GLU A 67 -0.50 18.04 -5.26
CA GLU A 67 -0.87 18.25 -6.65
C GLU A 67 -1.09 19.75 -6.90
N GLY A 68 -0.15 20.38 -7.61
CA GLY A 68 -0.17 21.83 -7.84
C GLY A 68 -0.24 22.64 -6.54
N SER A 69 -1.38 23.29 -6.30
CA SER A 69 -1.65 24.07 -5.08
C SER A 69 -2.51 23.33 -4.05
N LYS A 70 -2.77 22.03 -4.23
CA LYS A 70 -3.56 21.21 -3.29
C LYS A 70 -2.67 20.18 -2.60
N VAL A 71 -2.94 19.91 -1.33
CA VAL A 71 -2.34 18.83 -0.57
C VAL A 71 -3.44 17.99 0.06
N PHE A 72 -3.45 16.69 -0.23
CA PHE A 72 -4.36 15.73 0.39
C PHE A 72 -3.59 14.94 1.44
N GLN A 73 -4.09 14.96 2.67
CA GLN A 73 -3.46 14.32 3.81
C GLN A 73 -4.40 13.27 4.40
N ALA A 74 -3.99 12.01 4.31
CA ALA A 74 -4.67 10.93 5.00
C ALA A 74 -4.29 10.93 6.48
N ARG A 75 -5.26 10.58 7.35
CA ARG A 75 -5.09 10.62 8.79
C ARG A 75 -5.79 9.46 9.48
N PHE A 76 -5.28 9.11 10.65
CA PHE A 76 -5.95 8.20 11.58
C PHE A 76 -5.78 8.62 13.04
N THR A 77 -6.69 8.15 13.89
CA THR A 77 -6.61 8.29 15.35
C THR A 77 -6.51 6.90 15.98
N SER A 78 -5.36 6.56 16.56
CA SER A 78 -5.03 5.19 17.02
C SER A 78 -5.81 4.69 18.24
N GLU A 79 -6.47 5.57 18.99
CA GLU A 79 -7.24 5.17 20.18
C GLU A 79 -8.64 4.66 19.81
N VAL A 80 -9.24 5.27 18.78
CA VAL A 80 -10.64 5.02 18.36
C VAL A 80 -10.74 4.39 16.97
N TRP A 81 -9.61 4.32 16.25
CA TRP A 81 -9.48 3.80 14.89
C TRP A 81 -10.49 4.42 13.94
N THR A 82 -10.46 5.75 13.90
CA THR A 82 -11.16 6.55 12.90
C THR A 82 -10.15 7.18 11.95
N GLY A 83 -10.56 7.42 10.72
CA GLY A 83 -9.75 8.12 9.73
C GLY A 83 -10.45 9.32 9.13
N ASP A 84 -9.65 10.09 8.41
CA ASP A 84 -10.11 11.24 7.66
C ASP A 84 -9.15 11.55 6.52
N LEU A 85 -9.67 12.23 5.50
CA LEU A 85 -8.88 12.77 4.39
C LEU A 85 -9.10 14.28 4.35
N TRP A 86 -8.03 15.03 4.53
CA TRP A 86 -8.07 16.50 4.58
C TRP A 86 -7.44 17.06 3.32
N ALA A 87 -8.08 18.06 2.71
CA ALA A 87 -7.47 18.83 1.65
C ALA A 87 -7.03 20.19 2.17
N PHE A 88 -5.83 20.60 1.80
CA PHE A 88 -5.26 21.90 2.11
C PHE A 88 -4.84 22.60 0.83
N THR A 89 -4.75 23.93 0.89
CA THR A 89 -4.14 24.73 -0.17
C THR A 89 -2.70 25.07 0.18
N VAL A 90 -1.81 24.97 -0.80
CA VAL A 90 -0.45 25.53 -0.74
C VAL A 90 -0.54 27.00 -1.12
N THR A 91 -0.10 27.86 -0.21
CA THR A 91 0.02 29.30 -0.45
C THR A 91 1.50 29.69 -0.59
N SER A 92 1.79 30.94 -0.97
CA SER A 92 3.18 31.43 -1.03
C SER A 92 3.92 31.36 0.31
N GLY A 93 3.21 31.25 1.43
CA GLY A 93 3.76 31.07 2.78
C GLY A 93 3.89 29.60 3.22
N GLY A 94 3.61 28.64 2.34
CA GLY A 94 3.60 27.20 2.66
C GLY A 94 2.18 26.62 2.76
N LEU A 95 2.08 25.45 3.39
CA LEU A 95 0.82 24.73 3.58
C LEU A 95 -0.11 25.53 4.50
N GLY A 96 -1.35 25.77 4.07
CA GLY A 96 -2.36 26.41 4.90
C GLY A 96 -2.63 25.62 6.19
N SER A 97 -2.89 26.31 7.30
CA SER A 97 -3.18 25.66 8.59
C SER A 97 -4.62 25.14 8.73
N THR A 98 -5.52 25.56 7.83
CA THR A 98 -6.93 25.19 7.83
C THR A 98 -7.23 24.35 6.60
N PRO A 99 -7.82 23.15 6.75
CA PRO A 99 -8.23 22.36 5.61
C PRO A 99 -9.37 23.06 4.85
N GLN A 100 -9.34 23.00 3.51
CA GLN A 100 -10.45 23.44 2.65
C GLN A 100 -11.69 22.58 2.88
N TRP A 101 -11.48 21.27 3.05
CA TRP A 101 -12.52 20.31 3.39
C TRP A 101 -11.92 19.11 4.13
N LYS A 102 -12.78 18.41 4.87
CA LYS A 102 -12.50 17.11 5.49
C LYS A 102 -13.53 16.11 5.01
N ALA A 103 -13.08 14.94 4.54
CA ALA A 103 -13.98 13.92 4.00
C ALA A 103 -15.04 13.48 5.02
N SER A 104 -14.67 13.38 6.29
CA SER A 104 -15.60 13.03 7.38
C SER A 104 -16.77 14.01 7.53
N GLU A 105 -16.59 15.29 7.19
CA GLU A 105 -17.61 16.34 7.25
C GLU A 105 -18.45 16.43 5.96
N GLN A 106 -17.98 15.82 4.87
CA GLN A 106 -18.60 15.87 3.53
C GLN A 106 -19.20 14.52 3.08
N LEU A 107 -19.11 13.50 3.93
CA LEU A 107 -19.61 12.16 3.61
C LEU A 107 -21.14 12.19 3.46
N PRO A 108 -21.71 11.69 2.35
CA PRO A 108 -23.16 11.61 2.18
C PRO A 108 -23.81 10.71 3.24
N ALA A 109 -25.08 10.97 3.54
CA ALA A 109 -25.88 10.06 4.36
C ALA A 109 -25.92 8.65 3.73
N ALA A 110 -25.97 7.59 4.54
CA ALA A 110 -25.86 6.21 4.08
C ALA A 110 -26.83 5.83 2.94
N ALA A 111 -28.04 6.39 2.94
CA ALA A 111 -29.04 6.17 1.88
C ALA A 111 -28.69 6.83 0.53
N SER A 112 -27.82 7.84 0.53
CA SER A 112 -27.39 8.59 -0.65
C SER A 112 -25.99 8.20 -1.14
N ARG A 113 -25.29 7.30 -0.42
CA ARG A 113 -23.96 6.82 -0.83
C ARG A 113 -24.08 5.81 -1.97
N ASN A 114 -23.25 5.99 -2.99
CA ASN A 114 -23.08 5.04 -4.09
C ASN A 114 -21.96 4.06 -3.74
N ILE A 115 -22.31 2.93 -3.14
CA ILE A 115 -21.35 1.91 -2.74
C ILE A 115 -21.51 0.69 -3.65
N TYR A 116 -20.42 0.19 -4.19
CA TYR A 116 -20.41 -0.94 -5.12
C TYR A 116 -19.51 -2.07 -4.60
N THR A 117 -19.78 -3.30 -5.02
CA THR A 117 -18.94 -4.48 -4.77
C THR A 117 -19.08 -5.46 -5.93
N ARG A 118 -18.38 -6.58 -5.89
CA ARG A 118 -18.56 -7.69 -6.84
C ARG A 118 -19.24 -8.86 -6.15
N ASN A 119 -20.26 -9.47 -6.78
CA ASN A 119 -20.96 -10.64 -6.25
C ASN A 119 -20.39 -11.97 -6.79
N ALA A 120 -19.06 -12.05 -6.88
CA ALA A 120 -18.27 -13.04 -7.63
C ALA A 120 -18.37 -12.92 -9.15
N THR A 121 -19.58 -12.81 -9.72
CA THR A 121 -19.75 -12.83 -11.19
C THR A 121 -19.64 -11.44 -11.81
N LEU A 122 -20.34 -10.45 -11.25
CA LEU A 122 -20.47 -9.10 -11.82
C LEU A 122 -20.35 -8.05 -10.72
N GLY A 123 -20.10 -6.80 -11.12
CA GLY A 123 -20.28 -5.66 -10.24
C GLY A 123 -21.75 -5.47 -9.86
N VAL A 124 -22.02 -5.10 -8.61
CA VAL A 124 -23.35 -4.84 -8.06
C VAL A 124 -23.29 -3.65 -7.11
N THR A 125 -24.43 -3.02 -6.85
CA THR A 125 -24.53 -2.08 -5.73
C THR A 125 -24.48 -2.83 -4.41
N PHE A 126 -23.82 -2.27 -3.41
CA PHE A 126 -23.62 -2.86 -2.10
C PHE A 126 -24.89 -2.75 -1.25
N LEU A 127 -25.89 -3.54 -1.65
CA LEU A 127 -27.20 -3.69 -1.01
C LEU A 127 -27.44 -5.16 -0.73
N TRP A 128 -28.17 -5.46 0.35
CA TRP A 128 -28.34 -6.83 0.85
C TRP A 128 -28.87 -7.79 -0.22
N ASP A 129 -29.89 -7.37 -0.96
CA ASP A 129 -30.55 -8.19 -1.98
C ASP A 129 -29.65 -8.50 -3.19
N ASN A 130 -28.59 -7.71 -3.39
CA ASN A 130 -27.66 -7.87 -4.51
C ASN A 130 -26.43 -8.72 -4.16
N LEU A 131 -26.23 -9.05 -2.87
CA LEU A 131 -25.17 -9.94 -2.44
C LEU A 131 -25.51 -11.40 -2.73
N SER A 132 -24.48 -12.19 -3.04
CA SER A 132 -24.60 -13.65 -3.11
C SER A 132 -24.87 -14.26 -1.73
N ASP A 133 -25.44 -15.47 -1.69
CA ASP A 133 -25.71 -16.18 -0.44
C ASP A 133 -24.43 -16.44 0.37
N THR A 134 -23.29 -16.68 -0.32
CA THR A 134 -21.98 -16.79 0.34
C THR A 134 -21.59 -15.49 1.04
N GLN A 135 -21.82 -14.34 0.41
CA GLN A 135 -21.50 -13.04 1.01
C GLN A 135 -22.45 -12.68 2.16
N LYS A 136 -23.73 -13.04 2.05
CA LYS A 136 -24.69 -12.88 3.16
C LYS A 136 -24.28 -13.71 4.37
N ALA A 137 -23.87 -14.97 4.15
CA ALA A 137 -23.35 -15.83 5.21
C ALA A 137 -22.05 -15.27 5.84
N GLN A 138 -21.15 -14.68 5.04
CA GLN A 138 -19.94 -14.01 5.55
C GLN A 138 -20.24 -12.80 6.44
N LEU A 139 -21.41 -12.20 6.29
CA LEU A 139 -21.91 -11.10 7.13
C LEU A 139 -22.86 -11.59 8.24
N GLY A 140 -22.96 -12.91 8.46
CA GLY A 140 -23.77 -13.51 9.50
C GLY A 140 -25.27 -13.59 9.19
N ASP A 141 -25.65 -13.52 7.91
CA ASP A 141 -27.06 -13.57 7.45
C ASP A 141 -27.95 -12.47 8.05
N ASP A 142 -27.34 -11.33 8.40
CA ASP A 142 -28.00 -10.18 9.01
C ASP A 142 -27.82 -8.92 8.14
N SER A 143 -28.91 -8.44 7.55
CA SER A 143 -28.90 -7.24 6.71
C SER A 143 -28.54 -5.97 7.49
N THR A 144 -28.72 -5.96 8.81
CA THR A 144 -28.37 -4.81 9.65
C THR A 144 -26.86 -4.64 9.78
N VAL A 145 -26.08 -5.71 9.63
CA VAL A 145 -24.61 -5.66 9.54
C VAL A 145 -24.21 -4.87 8.30
N LEU A 146 -24.80 -5.17 7.14
CA LEU A 146 -24.52 -4.45 5.91
C LEU A 146 -24.92 -2.96 6.02
N ASP A 147 -26.09 -2.67 6.57
CA ASP A 147 -26.51 -1.28 6.79
C ASP A 147 -25.54 -0.53 7.70
N TYR A 148 -25.06 -1.17 8.77
CA TYR A 148 -24.01 -0.60 9.63
C TYR A 148 -22.75 -0.29 8.82
N LEU A 149 -22.24 -1.24 8.01
CA LEU A 149 -21.06 -1.04 7.17
C LEU A 149 -21.22 0.09 6.15
N ARG A 150 -22.44 0.30 5.64
CA ARG A 150 -22.77 1.42 4.73
C ARG A 150 -22.82 2.78 5.43
N GLY A 151 -22.88 2.80 6.77
CA GLY A 151 -22.88 4.00 7.60
C GLY A 151 -24.18 4.26 8.37
N VAL A 152 -25.12 3.32 8.41
CA VAL A 152 -26.32 3.43 9.25
C VAL A 152 -25.92 3.24 10.71
N ARG A 153 -26.42 4.12 11.60
CA ARG A 153 -26.03 4.17 13.02
C ARG A 153 -27.08 3.65 13.99
N THR A 154 -28.25 3.23 13.50
CA THR A 154 -29.41 2.86 14.34
C THR A 154 -29.19 1.61 15.21
N GLN A 155 -28.19 0.79 14.88
CA GLN A 155 -27.84 -0.41 15.63
C GLN A 155 -26.61 -0.22 16.54
N GLU A 156 -26.11 1.01 16.68
CA GLU A 156 -25.02 1.32 17.61
C GLU A 156 -25.50 1.22 19.07
N VAL A 157 -24.61 0.84 19.99
CA VAL A 157 -24.90 0.66 21.43
C VAL A 157 -25.53 1.91 22.04
N ASP A 158 -25.12 3.11 21.62
CA ASP A 158 -25.71 4.37 22.09
C ASP A 158 -27.15 4.61 21.59
N GLN A 159 -27.58 3.90 20.54
CA GLN A 159 -28.96 3.83 20.04
C GLN A 159 -29.73 2.62 20.59
N GLY A 160 -29.12 1.82 21.48
CA GLY A 160 -29.72 0.62 22.06
C GLY A 160 -29.55 -0.65 21.21
N GLY A 161 -28.71 -0.62 20.18
CA GLY A 161 -28.38 -1.78 19.36
C GLY A 161 -27.14 -2.56 19.83
N PRO A 162 -26.76 -3.64 19.15
CA PRO A 162 -25.65 -4.50 19.54
C PRO A 162 -24.27 -4.07 18.98
N PHE A 163 -24.21 -3.08 18.08
CA PHE A 163 -22.99 -2.75 17.34
C PHE A 163 -22.16 -1.65 18.00
N ARG A 164 -20.85 -1.68 17.74
CA ARG A 164 -19.87 -0.69 18.21
C ARG A 164 -20.31 0.75 17.89
N ASN A 165 -20.17 1.64 18.86
CA ASN A 165 -20.32 3.08 18.63
C ASN A 165 -19.18 3.61 17.77
N ARG A 166 -19.48 4.40 16.74
CA ARG A 166 -18.48 5.00 15.87
C ARG A 166 -18.40 6.51 16.06
N LEU A 167 -17.19 7.05 16.17
CA LEU A 167 -17.00 8.50 16.15
C LEU A 167 -17.05 9.06 14.73
N SER A 168 -16.62 8.28 13.74
CA SER A 168 -16.69 8.59 12.31
C SER A 168 -17.12 7.33 11.55
N VAL A 169 -17.86 7.52 10.45
CA VAL A 169 -18.19 6.42 9.53
C VAL A 169 -16.96 6.02 8.71
N LEU A 170 -16.10 6.99 8.38
CA LEU A 170 -14.88 6.75 7.61
C LEU A 170 -13.83 6.05 8.49
N GLY A 171 -13.35 4.90 8.00
CA GLY A 171 -12.33 4.10 8.66
C GLY A 171 -10.96 4.76 8.70
N ASP A 172 -10.06 4.24 9.54
CA ASP A 172 -8.67 4.70 9.61
C ASP A 172 -7.92 4.52 8.27
N ILE A 173 -7.09 5.50 7.92
CA ILE A 173 -6.23 5.45 6.72
C ILE A 173 -4.77 5.46 7.20
N VAL A 174 -4.16 4.28 7.26
CA VAL A 174 -2.84 4.09 7.89
C VAL A 174 -1.71 4.03 6.88
N HIS A 175 -1.83 3.22 5.83
CA HIS A 175 -0.76 3.07 4.83
C HIS A 175 -1.20 3.43 3.42
N SER A 176 -2.50 3.44 3.13
CA SER A 176 -2.97 3.85 1.82
C SER A 176 -2.54 5.28 1.52
N SER A 177 -1.99 5.48 0.33
CA SER A 177 -1.62 6.80 -0.18
C SER A 177 -2.74 7.31 -1.07
N PRO A 178 -3.27 8.53 -0.83
CA PRO A 178 -4.24 9.13 -1.75
C PRO A 178 -3.69 9.21 -3.17
N VAL A 179 -4.54 8.92 -4.16
CA VAL A 179 -4.24 9.04 -5.59
C VAL A 179 -5.15 10.09 -6.19
N PHE A 180 -4.58 11.16 -6.72
CA PHE A 180 -5.30 12.18 -7.47
C PHE A 180 -5.39 11.78 -8.95
N VAL A 181 -6.56 11.95 -9.55
CA VAL A 181 -6.76 11.75 -10.98
C VAL A 181 -7.61 12.88 -11.53
N ALA A 182 -7.14 13.49 -12.60
CA ALA A 182 -7.83 14.51 -13.37
C ALA A 182 -7.76 14.18 -14.86
N ALA A 183 -7.61 15.19 -15.72
CA ALA A 183 -7.30 14.97 -17.13
C ALA A 183 -6.00 14.16 -17.28
N PRO A 184 -5.94 13.20 -18.22
CA PRO A 184 -4.73 12.43 -18.50
C PRO A 184 -3.48 13.27 -18.75
N ASP A 185 -2.37 12.87 -18.13
CA ASP A 185 -1.04 13.39 -18.44
C ASP A 185 -0.67 13.14 -19.90
N ASN A 186 0.21 13.97 -20.45
CA ASN A 186 0.74 13.74 -21.78
C ASN A 186 1.97 12.83 -21.74
N PHE A 187 1.76 11.51 -21.79
CA PHE A 187 2.86 10.53 -21.90
C PHE A 187 3.50 10.46 -23.29
N SER A 188 3.03 11.27 -24.25
CA SER A 188 3.50 11.30 -25.63
C SER A 188 3.50 9.92 -26.33
N TYR A 189 2.48 9.09 -26.05
CA TYR A 189 2.39 7.76 -26.64
C TYR A 189 2.31 7.78 -28.17
N GLU A 190 1.84 8.86 -28.78
CA GLU A 190 1.81 9.07 -30.24
C GLU A 190 3.19 8.97 -30.92
N ARG A 191 4.29 9.04 -30.15
CA ARG A 191 5.65 8.81 -30.66
C ARG A 191 5.93 7.35 -31.01
N PHE A 192 5.13 6.42 -30.47
CA PHE A 192 5.28 4.98 -30.67
C PHE A 192 4.42 4.45 -31.82
N THR A 193 4.77 3.26 -32.32
CA THR A 193 4.12 2.66 -33.50
C THR A 193 3.21 1.48 -33.17
N TRP A 194 3.01 1.15 -31.90
CA TRP A 194 2.16 0.04 -31.48
C TRP A 194 0.65 0.39 -31.50
N GLU A 195 -0.19 -0.64 -31.47
CA GLU A 195 -1.66 -0.50 -31.58
C GLU A 195 -2.24 0.42 -30.49
N GLY A 196 -2.98 1.46 -30.89
CA GLY A 196 -3.61 2.41 -29.97
C GLY A 196 -2.76 3.64 -29.64
N ALA A 197 -1.45 3.61 -29.91
CA ALA A 197 -0.53 4.71 -29.60
C ALA A 197 -0.98 6.03 -30.26
N SER A 198 -1.34 5.95 -31.55
CA SER A 198 -1.78 7.10 -32.35
C SER A 198 -3.11 7.71 -31.93
N THR A 199 -3.96 6.97 -31.20
CA THR A 199 -5.28 7.45 -30.74
C THR A 199 -5.24 8.04 -29.33
N TYR A 200 -4.09 7.99 -28.65
CA TYR A 200 -3.98 8.46 -27.26
C TYR A 200 -4.32 9.95 -27.12
N GLN A 201 -3.83 10.80 -28.02
CA GLN A 201 -4.15 12.24 -27.97
C GLN A 201 -5.64 12.53 -28.12
N ALA A 202 -6.36 11.75 -28.94
CA ALA A 202 -7.81 11.86 -29.06
C ALA A 202 -8.53 11.47 -27.75
N PHE A 203 -8.06 10.42 -27.07
CA PHE A 203 -8.55 10.05 -25.75
C PHE A 203 -8.28 11.12 -24.69
N ARG A 204 -7.09 11.72 -24.69
CA ARG A 204 -6.79 12.83 -23.78
C ARG A 204 -7.72 14.03 -24.02
N GLN A 205 -7.90 14.40 -25.29
CA GLN A 205 -8.75 15.53 -25.66
C GLN A 205 -10.22 15.31 -25.29
N SER A 206 -10.72 14.07 -25.29
CA SER A 206 -12.10 13.78 -24.86
C SER A 206 -12.34 13.92 -23.36
N LEU A 207 -11.28 14.18 -22.57
CA LEU A 207 -11.34 14.34 -21.12
C LEU A 207 -10.87 15.73 -20.64
N ILE A 208 -10.52 16.62 -21.58
CA ILE A 208 -10.11 18.01 -21.33
C ILE A 208 -11.25 18.92 -21.78
N ALA A 209 -11.59 19.93 -20.97
CA ALA A 209 -12.65 20.86 -21.32
C ALA A 209 -12.34 21.58 -22.64
N ASP A 210 -13.26 21.49 -23.59
CA ASP A 210 -13.18 22.17 -24.87
C ASP A 210 -14.57 22.64 -25.29
N SER A 211 -14.79 23.95 -25.22
CA SER A 211 -16.05 24.59 -25.61
C SER A 211 -16.08 25.03 -27.07
N THR A 212 -15.03 24.73 -27.85
CA THR A 212 -14.92 25.13 -29.26
C THR A 212 -15.38 24.04 -30.23
N VAL A 213 -15.53 22.81 -29.73
CA VAL A 213 -16.03 21.64 -30.47
C VAL A 213 -17.52 21.39 -30.19
N GLU A 214 -18.19 20.71 -31.12
CA GLU A 214 -19.62 20.38 -31.00
C GLU A 214 -19.84 18.86 -31.07
N PRO A 215 -20.39 18.22 -30.01
CA PRO A 215 -20.80 18.82 -28.74
C PRO A 215 -19.61 19.24 -27.87
N PRO A 216 -19.75 20.24 -26.97
CA PRO A 216 -18.69 20.63 -26.05
C PRO A 216 -18.20 19.45 -25.20
N VAL A 217 -16.89 19.36 -25.01
CA VAL A 217 -16.28 18.36 -24.13
C VAL A 217 -16.22 18.94 -22.72
N ALA A 218 -16.79 18.23 -21.75
CA ALA A 218 -16.63 18.57 -20.33
C ALA A 218 -15.29 18.03 -19.82
N ALA A 219 -14.60 18.81 -18.97
CA ALA A 219 -13.42 18.29 -18.27
C ALA A 219 -13.82 17.11 -17.39
N ARG A 220 -12.96 16.09 -17.37
CA ARG A 220 -13.07 15.01 -16.39
C ARG A 220 -13.00 15.59 -14.98
N ARG A 221 -13.94 15.17 -14.13
CA ARG A 221 -13.96 15.55 -12.72
C ARG A 221 -12.64 15.16 -12.03
N GLU A 222 -12.05 16.11 -11.30
CA GLU A 222 -10.90 15.86 -10.43
C GLU A 222 -11.33 14.99 -9.24
N MET A 223 -10.67 13.86 -9.05
CA MET A 223 -10.99 12.88 -8.01
C MET A 223 -9.76 12.56 -7.16
N VAL A 224 -9.99 12.25 -5.89
CA VAL A 224 -9.00 11.65 -4.99
C VAL A 224 -9.51 10.31 -4.49
N TYR A 225 -8.71 9.27 -4.69
CA TYR A 225 -9.02 7.90 -4.28
C TYR A 225 -8.15 7.52 -3.09
N VAL A 226 -8.75 6.86 -2.10
CA VAL A 226 -8.00 6.36 -0.93
C VAL A 226 -8.67 5.11 -0.36
N SER A 227 -7.87 4.14 0.06
CA SER A 227 -8.35 2.98 0.79
C SER A 227 -8.43 3.26 2.28
N ALA A 228 -9.53 2.87 2.91
CA ALA A 228 -9.76 3.02 4.33
C ALA A 228 -10.11 1.68 4.99
N ASN A 229 -9.80 1.59 6.27
CA ASN A 229 -9.91 0.36 7.04
C ASN A 229 -11.35 0.02 7.47
N ASP A 230 -12.35 0.81 7.06
CA ASP A 230 -13.75 0.40 7.06
C ASP A 230 -14.05 -0.66 5.99
N GLY A 231 -13.04 -1.01 5.17
CA GLY A 231 -13.07 -2.06 4.16
C GLY A 231 -13.36 -1.53 2.76
N MET A 232 -13.30 -0.22 2.56
CA MET A 232 -13.66 0.41 1.29
C MET A 232 -12.48 1.16 0.67
N LEU A 233 -12.51 1.23 -0.66
CA LEU A 233 -11.88 2.32 -1.40
C LEU A 233 -12.91 3.43 -1.55
N HIS A 234 -12.56 4.66 -1.18
CA HIS A 234 -13.39 5.85 -1.32
C HIS A 234 -12.90 6.72 -2.47
N ALA A 235 -13.84 7.28 -3.23
CA ALA A 235 -13.58 8.22 -4.31
C ALA A 235 -14.24 9.58 -3.98
N PHE A 236 -13.41 10.57 -3.62
CA PHE A 236 -13.86 11.91 -3.26
C PHE A 236 -13.67 12.88 -4.43
N ASP A 237 -14.62 13.78 -4.61
CA ASP A 237 -14.44 14.95 -5.48
C ASP A 237 -13.31 15.83 -4.89
N ALA A 238 -12.27 16.08 -5.68
CA ALA A 238 -11.06 16.74 -5.19
C ALA A 238 -11.25 18.22 -4.81
N VAL A 239 -12.35 18.84 -5.24
CA VAL A 239 -12.67 20.25 -4.94
C VAL A 239 -13.54 20.36 -3.71
N THR A 240 -14.55 19.50 -3.58
CA THR A 240 -15.59 19.61 -2.55
C THR A 240 -15.41 18.66 -1.38
N GLY A 241 -14.65 17.57 -1.56
CA GLY A 241 -14.50 16.50 -0.57
C GLY A 241 -15.70 15.56 -0.47
N VAL A 242 -16.75 15.77 -1.26
CA VAL A 242 -17.94 14.90 -1.27
C VAL A 242 -17.58 13.56 -1.90
N GLU A 243 -17.92 12.47 -1.21
CA GLU A 243 -17.76 11.12 -1.75
C GLU A 243 -18.71 10.90 -2.93
N ARG A 244 -18.15 10.56 -4.09
CA ARG A 244 -18.91 10.26 -5.31
C ARG A 244 -19.31 8.80 -5.39
N PHE A 245 -18.40 7.92 -5.00
CA PHE A 245 -18.65 6.50 -4.84
C PHE A 245 -17.65 5.86 -3.87
N ALA A 246 -17.97 4.64 -3.43
CA ALA A 246 -17.05 3.75 -2.74
C ALA A 246 -17.11 2.33 -3.34
N TYR A 247 -16.01 1.59 -3.23
CA TYR A 247 -15.90 0.22 -3.67
C TYR A 247 -15.47 -0.69 -2.52
N VAL A 248 -16.18 -1.80 -2.33
CA VAL A 248 -15.89 -2.84 -1.34
C VAL A 248 -15.32 -4.07 -2.07
N PRO A 249 -14.02 -4.37 -1.91
CA PRO A 249 -13.45 -5.61 -2.44
C PRO A 249 -14.13 -6.82 -1.79
N SER A 250 -14.53 -7.82 -2.59
CA SER A 250 -15.34 -8.94 -2.11
C SER A 250 -14.67 -9.75 -1.00
N ALA A 251 -13.34 -9.90 -1.05
CA ALA A 251 -12.60 -10.65 -0.03
C ALA A 251 -12.41 -9.87 1.28
N ALA A 252 -12.77 -8.58 1.33
CA ALA A 252 -12.75 -7.80 2.56
C ALA A 252 -13.98 -8.07 3.46
N LEU A 253 -15.11 -8.52 2.87
CA LEU A 253 -16.40 -8.69 3.57
C LEU A 253 -16.33 -9.50 4.87
N PRO A 254 -15.65 -10.67 4.92
CA PRO A 254 -15.56 -11.43 6.17
C PRO A 254 -14.84 -10.65 7.29
N ALA A 255 -13.83 -9.86 6.94
CA ALA A 255 -13.09 -9.07 7.91
C ALA A 255 -13.89 -7.83 8.34
N MET A 256 -14.69 -7.24 7.46
CA MET A 256 -15.58 -6.11 7.76
C MET A 256 -16.62 -6.45 8.84
N MET A 257 -17.08 -7.70 8.93
CA MET A 257 -17.99 -8.12 10.00
C MET A 257 -17.45 -7.79 11.40
N SER A 258 -16.13 -7.85 11.60
CA SER A 258 -15.51 -7.53 12.89
C SER A 258 -15.73 -6.07 13.34
N LEU A 259 -15.99 -5.14 12.41
CA LEU A 259 -16.22 -3.72 12.69
C LEU A 259 -17.51 -3.45 13.48
N THR A 260 -18.43 -4.42 13.51
CA THR A 260 -19.67 -4.35 14.30
C THR A 260 -19.42 -4.63 15.78
N SER A 261 -18.33 -5.32 16.14
CA SER A 261 -18.08 -5.78 17.51
C SER A 261 -17.79 -4.61 18.48
N PRO A 262 -18.52 -4.47 19.60
CA PRO A 262 -18.20 -3.49 20.63
C PRO A 262 -16.78 -3.65 21.22
N ASN A 263 -16.22 -4.87 21.17
CA ASN A 263 -14.85 -5.19 21.58
C ASN A 263 -13.88 -5.29 20.39
N TYR A 264 -14.13 -4.51 19.32
CA TYR A 264 -13.29 -4.50 18.14
C TYR A 264 -11.81 -4.27 18.51
N THR A 265 -10.97 -5.23 18.12
CA THR A 265 -9.52 -5.08 18.14
C THR A 265 -9.09 -4.72 16.73
N HIS A 266 -8.27 -3.68 16.61
CA HIS A 266 -7.83 -3.21 15.31
C HIS A 266 -7.17 -4.30 14.48
N ARG A 267 -7.60 -4.36 13.22
CA ARG A 267 -7.00 -5.15 12.17
C ARG A 267 -7.09 -4.38 10.88
N PHE A 268 -6.12 -4.58 10.01
CA PHE A 268 -6.19 -4.09 8.65
C PHE A 268 -7.24 -4.89 7.85
N ILE A 269 -7.99 -4.21 6.97
CA ILE A 269 -9.02 -4.78 6.10
C ILE A 269 -8.74 -4.38 4.64
N VAL A 270 -8.78 -3.08 4.33
CA VAL A 270 -8.37 -2.53 3.03
C VAL A 270 -7.42 -1.36 3.30
N ASP A 271 -6.13 -1.65 3.22
CA ASP A 271 -5.04 -0.73 3.63
C ASP A 271 -3.89 -0.73 2.60
N GLY A 272 -4.19 -1.17 1.38
CA GLY A 272 -3.20 -1.27 0.33
C GLY A 272 -2.95 0.02 -0.44
N PHE A 273 -1.93 -0.03 -1.29
CA PHE A 273 -1.61 1.02 -2.24
C PHE A 273 -2.55 0.99 -3.44
N LEU A 274 -2.71 2.17 -4.04
CA LEU A 274 -3.51 2.40 -5.23
C LEU A 274 -2.59 2.89 -6.35
N ARG A 275 -2.88 2.47 -7.59
CA ARG A 275 -2.20 2.97 -8.79
C ARG A 275 -3.23 3.28 -9.86
N ALA A 276 -3.27 4.53 -10.32
CA ALA A 276 -4.00 4.92 -11.52
C ALA A 276 -3.05 4.91 -12.73
N GLY A 277 -3.60 4.61 -13.91
CA GLY A 277 -2.88 4.71 -15.17
C GLY A 277 -3.80 4.54 -16.37
N ASP A 278 -3.41 5.12 -17.49
CA ASP A 278 -4.12 4.93 -18.75
C ASP A 278 -3.63 3.65 -19.45
N VAL A 279 -4.58 2.84 -19.90
CA VAL A 279 -4.32 1.58 -20.59
C VAL A 279 -5.12 1.52 -21.87
N TYR A 280 -4.53 0.90 -22.90
CA TYR A 280 -5.23 0.64 -24.15
C TYR A 280 -5.75 -0.79 -24.16
N GLN A 281 -7.07 -0.95 -24.29
CA GLN A 281 -7.70 -2.24 -24.50
C GLN A 281 -7.82 -2.48 -26.00
N SER A 282 -7.03 -3.41 -26.55
CA SER A 282 -7.20 -3.86 -27.93
C SER A 282 -8.60 -4.44 -28.16
N GLY A 283 -9.18 -4.15 -29.30
CA GLY A 283 -10.49 -4.64 -29.74
C GLY A 283 -10.38 -5.42 -31.05
N GLU A 284 -11.34 -6.31 -31.31
CA GLU A 284 -11.39 -7.03 -32.59
C GLU A 284 -11.48 -6.05 -33.77
N GLY A 285 -10.79 -6.36 -34.87
CA GLY A 285 -10.79 -5.50 -36.05
C GLY A 285 -10.13 -4.13 -35.85
N GLY A 286 -9.30 -3.94 -34.81
CA GLY A 286 -8.61 -2.67 -34.53
C GLY A 286 -9.50 -1.62 -33.84
N THR A 287 -10.57 -2.04 -33.17
CA THR A 287 -11.55 -1.16 -32.50
C THR A 287 -11.24 -0.89 -31.03
N GLY A 288 -9.96 -0.94 -30.65
CA GLY A 288 -9.55 -0.77 -29.26
C GLY A 288 -9.84 0.62 -28.70
N GLN A 289 -9.84 0.72 -27.37
CA GLN A 289 -10.17 1.96 -26.65
C GLN A 289 -9.24 2.18 -25.46
N TRP A 290 -8.94 3.44 -25.21
CA TRP A 290 -8.23 3.89 -24.01
C TRP A 290 -9.16 3.97 -22.80
N ARG A 291 -8.65 3.60 -21.64
CA ARG A 291 -9.33 3.70 -20.34
C ARG A 291 -8.34 4.19 -19.29
N SER A 292 -8.81 4.97 -18.33
CA SER A 292 -8.06 5.19 -17.08
C SER A 292 -8.48 4.14 -16.06
N VAL A 293 -7.54 3.30 -15.65
CA VAL A 293 -7.76 2.19 -14.71
C VAL A 293 -7.13 2.53 -13.36
N LEU A 294 -7.88 2.28 -12.29
CA LEU A 294 -7.40 2.33 -10.91
C LEU A 294 -7.25 0.91 -10.39
N VAL A 295 -6.01 0.52 -10.07
CA VAL A 295 -5.69 -0.76 -9.43
C VAL A 295 -5.51 -0.53 -7.94
N GLY A 296 -6.13 -1.37 -7.13
CA GLY A 296 -5.97 -1.35 -5.68
C GLY A 296 -5.67 -2.74 -5.12
N THR A 297 -5.10 -2.75 -3.92
CA THR A 297 -4.73 -3.97 -3.19
C THR A 297 -5.34 -3.92 -1.79
N GLN A 298 -5.57 -5.08 -1.16
CA GLN A 298 -5.98 -5.10 0.25
C GLN A 298 -4.84 -4.78 1.22
N GLY A 299 -3.59 -4.77 0.74
CA GLY A 299 -2.42 -4.49 1.55
C GLY A 299 -2.25 -5.48 2.69
N ARG A 300 -2.14 -4.97 3.91
CA ARG A 300 -2.04 -5.79 5.12
C ARG A 300 -3.33 -6.51 5.47
N GLY A 301 -4.48 -6.10 4.92
CA GLY A 301 -5.78 -6.63 5.31
C GLY A 301 -6.16 -7.96 4.66
N GLY A 302 -5.56 -8.30 3.53
CA GLY A 302 -5.87 -9.53 2.82
C GLY A 302 -5.06 -9.75 1.54
N ARG A 303 -5.47 -10.75 0.76
CA ARG A 303 -4.72 -11.32 -0.37
C ARG A 303 -5.50 -11.15 -1.67
N GLN A 304 -5.82 -9.91 -2.04
CA GLN A 304 -6.60 -9.60 -3.24
C GLN A 304 -6.11 -8.31 -3.88
N VAL A 305 -6.16 -8.30 -5.21
CA VAL A 305 -5.99 -7.12 -6.06
C VAL A 305 -7.29 -6.90 -6.84
N PHE A 306 -7.63 -5.66 -7.12
CA PHE A 306 -8.82 -5.31 -7.89
C PHE A 306 -8.53 -4.15 -8.83
N ALA A 307 -9.33 -4.02 -9.89
CA ALA A 307 -9.26 -2.88 -10.79
C ALA A 307 -10.63 -2.30 -11.11
N LEU A 308 -10.66 -0.98 -11.22
CA LEU A 308 -11.83 -0.18 -11.52
C LEU A 308 -11.56 0.69 -12.76
N ASP A 309 -12.54 0.81 -13.64
CA ASP A 309 -12.53 1.82 -14.70
C ASP A 309 -13.00 3.15 -14.11
N ILE A 310 -12.07 4.09 -14.02
CA ILE A 310 -12.33 5.43 -13.47
C ILE A 310 -12.38 6.50 -14.56
N THR A 311 -12.40 6.12 -15.85
CA THR A 311 -12.32 7.04 -17.00
C THR A 311 -13.32 8.19 -16.90
N ASN A 312 -14.57 7.88 -16.52
CA ASN A 312 -15.60 8.88 -16.25
C ASN A 312 -16.18 8.70 -14.84
N PRO A 313 -15.70 9.47 -13.84
CA PRO A 313 -16.18 9.38 -12.47
C PRO A 313 -17.67 9.74 -12.30
N ASP A 314 -18.23 10.57 -13.18
CA ASP A 314 -19.64 10.96 -13.11
C ASP A 314 -20.59 9.86 -13.63
N ALA A 315 -20.06 8.91 -14.41
CA ALA A 315 -20.79 7.76 -14.92
C ALA A 315 -20.37 6.44 -14.25
N PHE A 316 -19.63 6.50 -13.14
CA PHE A 316 -19.16 5.31 -12.44
C PHE A 316 -20.34 4.44 -11.97
N GLY A 317 -20.26 3.13 -12.19
CA GLY A 317 -21.32 2.21 -11.83
C GLY A 317 -20.86 0.75 -11.76
N THR A 318 -21.82 -0.17 -11.76
CA THR A 318 -21.54 -1.61 -11.61
C THR A 318 -20.67 -2.18 -12.74
N SER A 319 -20.78 -1.65 -13.97
CA SER A 319 -19.93 -2.02 -15.11
C SER A 319 -18.53 -1.43 -15.06
N SER A 320 -18.27 -0.47 -14.16
CA SER A 320 -16.94 0.10 -13.93
C SER A 320 -16.06 -0.80 -13.06
N ILE A 321 -16.62 -1.85 -12.46
CA ILE A 321 -15.85 -2.86 -11.72
C ILE A 321 -15.28 -3.85 -12.73
N LEU A 322 -14.00 -3.72 -13.05
CA LEU A 322 -13.37 -4.55 -14.08
C LEU A 322 -13.19 -5.99 -13.58
N TRP A 323 -12.40 -6.15 -12.53
CA TRP A 323 -12.03 -7.47 -12.01
C TRP A 323 -11.52 -7.43 -10.58
N GLU A 324 -11.54 -8.61 -9.97
CA GLU A 324 -10.84 -8.92 -8.72
C GLU A 324 -9.98 -10.16 -8.96
N PHE A 325 -8.77 -10.16 -8.44
CA PHE A 325 -7.78 -11.21 -8.61
C PHE A 325 -7.33 -11.73 -7.25
N THR A 326 -7.33 -13.06 -7.13
CA THR A 326 -6.83 -13.81 -5.97
C THR A 326 -6.12 -15.07 -6.47
N ASP A 327 -5.08 -15.51 -5.77
CA ASP A 327 -4.34 -16.76 -6.02
C ASP A 327 -3.84 -17.28 -4.66
N SER A 328 -3.66 -18.59 -4.49
CA SER A 328 -3.10 -19.16 -3.25
C SER A 328 -1.66 -18.69 -2.99
N ASP A 329 -0.94 -18.38 -4.06
CA ASP A 329 0.43 -17.88 -4.02
C ASP A 329 0.50 -16.36 -3.84
N LEU A 330 -0.65 -15.67 -3.92
CA LEU A 330 -0.76 -14.25 -3.59
C LEU A 330 -0.90 -14.09 -2.07
N GLY A 331 0.00 -13.32 -1.48
CA GLY A 331 0.00 -12.94 -0.08
C GLY A 331 -0.51 -11.52 0.15
N GLN A 332 -0.13 -10.95 1.29
CA GLN A 332 -0.32 -9.55 1.64
C GLN A 332 0.70 -8.71 0.88
N PHE A 333 0.32 -8.24 -0.31
CA PHE A 333 1.13 -7.32 -1.10
C PHE A 333 0.96 -5.90 -0.58
N ILE A 334 1.98 -5.40 0.11
CA ILE A 334 2.03 -4.03 0.66
C ILE A 334 2.85 -3.08 -0.22
N GLY A 335 3.04 -3.45 -1.48
CA GLY A 335 3.75 -2.65 -2.47
C GLY A 335 2.81 -1.86 -3.37
N ASN A 336 3.39 -1.07 -4.28
CA ASN A 336 2.71 -0.33 -5.32
C ASN A 336 2.57 -1.19 -6.58
N PRO A 337 1.35 -1.44 -7.08
CA PRO A 337 1.16 -2.09 -8.36
C PRO A 337 1.77 -1.26 -9.50
N VAL A 338 2.39 -1.92 -10.47
CA VAL A 338 2.91 -1.29 -11.68
C VAL A 338 1.96 -1.53 -12.84
N LEU A 339 1.45 -0.46 -13.44
CA LEU A 339 0.71 -0.51 -14.71
C LEU A 339 1.68 -0.22 -15.86
N THR A 340 1.83 -1.16 -16.79
CA THR A 340 2.73 -1.00 -17.94
C THR A 340 2.26 -1.77 -19.17
N ARG A 341 2.77 -1.41 -20.34
CA ARG A 341 2.62 -2.17 -21.58
C ARG A 341 3.74 -3.20 -21.70
N LEU A 342 3.44 -4.37 -22.26
CA LEU A 342 4.38 -5.48 -22.43
C LEU A 342 4.62 -5.81 -23.91
N ASN A 343 5.72 -6.51 -24.18
CA ASN A 343 6.14 -6.93 -25.51
C ASN A 343 5.11 -7.83 -26.26
N ASN A 344 4.23 -8.51 -25.52
CA ASN A 344 3.11 -9.27 -26.13
C ASN A 344 1.95 -8.38 -26.62
N GLY A 345 2.09 -7.06 -26.50
CA GLY A 345 1.13 -6.07 -26.94
C GLY A 345 0.04 -5.71 -25.92
N ARG A 346 -0.01 -6.37 -24.76
CA ARG A 346 -1.01 -6.13 -23.73
C ARG A 346 -0.56 -5.12 -22.69
N TRP A 347 -1.53 -4.44 -22.09
CA TRP A 347 -1.34 -3.70 -20.84
C TRP A 347 -1.57 -4.63 -19.65
N ALA A 348 -0.69 -4.54 -18.66
CA ALA A 348 -0.71 -5.41 -17.50
C ALA A 348 -0.45 -4.68 -16.19
N VAL A 349 -0.96 -5.27 -15.11
CA VAL A 349 -0.56 -5.01 -13.74
C VAL A 349 0.55 -5.99 -13.36
N LEU A 350 1.69 -5.46 -12.95
CA LEU A 350 2.81 -6.22 -12.39
C LEU A 350 2.82 -6.03 -10.88
N ILE A 351 2.81 -7.13 -10.14
CA ILE A 351 2.93 -7.13 -8.67
C ILE A 351 3.85 -8.27 -8.22
N GLY A 352 4.57 -8.02 -7.13
CA GLY A 352 5.10 -9.11 -6.33
C GLY A 352 3.96 -9.82 -5.61
N ASN A 353 4.15 -11.07 -5.25
CA ASN A 353 3.12 -11.79 -4.51
C ASN A 353 2.93 -11.29 -3.08
N GLY A 354 3.85 -10.47 -2.56
CA GLY A 354 3.80 -10.05 -1.17
C GLY A 354 4.02 -11.21 -0.20
N TYR A 355 3.64 -11.01 1.05
CA TYR A 355 4.09 -11.84 2.16
C TYR A 355 2.99 -12.75 2.71
N ASN A 356 3.37 -13.79 3.45
CA ASN A 356 2.42 -14.75 4.02
C ASN A 356 1.55 -15.43 2.96
N SER A 357 2.11 -15.83 1.81
CA SER A 357 1.46 -16.70 0.81
C SER A 357 1.56 -18.18 1.21
N ASP A 358 0.78 -19.05 0.57
CA ASP A 358 0.70 -20.46 1.00
C ASP A 358 1.99 -21.25 0.75
N GLN A 359 2.68 -20.97 -0.36
CA GLN A 359 3.92 -21.66 -0.74
C GLN A 359 5.20 -21.04 -0.15
N ASN A 360 5.12 -19.87 0.49
CA ASN A 360 6.30 -19.19 1.07
C ASN A 360 7.45 -18.97 0.07
N ARG A 361 7.12 -18.76 -1.22
CA ARG A 361 8.05 -18.42 -2.31
C ARG A 361 7.76 -17.01 -2.84
N GLY A 362 8.70 -16.43 -3.58
CA GLY A 362 8.48 -15.18 -4.30
C GLY A 362 7.89 -15.46 -5.69
N PHE A 363 6.83 -14.74 -6.07
CA PHE A 363 6.29 -14.80 -7.42
C PHE A 363 6.09 -13.40 -7.98
N LEU A 364 6.42 -13.23 -9.26
CA LEU A 364 5.96 -12.10 -10.06
C LEU A 364 4.64 -12.51 -10.73
N PHE A 365 3.58 -11.74 -10.46
CA PHE A 365 2.31 -11.86 -11.16
C PHE A 365 2.22 -10.82 -12.26
N VAL A 366 1.83 -11.27 -13.46
CA VAL A 366 1.54 -10.43 -14.62
C VAL A 366 0.06 -10.64 -14.97
N ILE A 367 -0.76 -9.63 -14.67
CA ILE A 367 -2.22 -9.70 -14.75
C ILE A 367 -2.67 -8.72 -15.84
N ASP A 368 -3.54 -9.15 -16.75
CA ASP A 368 -4.09 -8.27 -17.78
C ASP A 368 -4.85 -7.10 -17.15
N ALA A 369 -4.49 -5.87 -17.50
CA ALA A 369 -4.93 -4.68 -16.79
C ALA A 369 -6.45 -4.43 -16.88
N VAL A 370 -7.11 -4.96 -17.92
CA VAL A 370 -8.53 -4.71 -18.17
C VAL A 370 -9.40 -5.92 -17.87
N THR A 371 -8.90 -7.12 -18.12
CA THR A 371 -9.68 -8.36 -17.92
C THR A 371 -9.41 -9.06 -16.61
N GLY A 372 -8.27 -8.78 -15.96
CA GLY A 372 -7.86 -9.47 -14.73
C GLY A 372 -7.36 -10.90 -14.97
N ALA A 373 -7.25 -11.32 -16.23
CA ALA A 373 -6.73 -12.64 -16.57
C ALA A 373 -5.23 -12.72 -16.23
N LEU A 374 -4.82 -13.82 -15.60
CA LEU A 374 -3.41 -14.09 -15.37
C LEU A 374 -2.72 -14.34 -16.72
N ILE A 375 -1.80 -13.46 -17.11
CA ILE A 375 -0.97 -13.61 -18.31
C ILE A 375 0.20 -14.54 -17.99
N ARG A 376 0.85 -14.30 -16.85
CA ARG A 376 2.01 -15.09 -16.40
C ARG A 376 2.18 -15.02 -14.90
N LYS A 377 2.57 -16.15 -14.30
CA LYS A 377 3.12 -16.24 -12.94
C LYS A 377 4.54 -16.77 -13.06
N ILE A 378 5.52 -16.03 -12.55
CA ILE A 378 6.95 -16.39 -12.60
C ILE A 378 7.43 -16.70 -11.19
N ASP A 379 7.90 -17.93 -10.96
CA ASP A 379 8.42 -18.40 -9.68
C ASP A 379 9.91 -18.03 -9.53
N THR A 380 10.29 -17.60 -8.33
CA THR A 380 11.68 -17.35 -7.93
C THR A 380 12.37 -18.56 -7.30
N GLY A 381 11.66 -19.68 -7.20
CA GLY A 381 12.19 -20.97 -6.78
C GLY A 381 12.22 -21.17 -5.26
N ASP A 382 12.78 -22.32 -4.90
CA ASP A 382 12.95 -22.72 -3.50
C ASP A 382 14.08 -21.97 -2.79
N CYS A 383 14.12 -22.11 -1.47
CA CYS A 383 15.29 -21.69 -0.70
C CYS A 383 16.53 -22.45 -1.16
N VAL A 384 17.67 -21.76 -1.15
CA VAL A 384 18.95 -22.44 -1.34
C VAL A 384 19.24 -23.32 -0.13
N ALA A 385 19.99 -24.41 -0.33
CA ALA A 385 20.27 -25.40 0.71
C ALA A 385 20.96 -24.83 1.96
N SER A 386 21.62 -23.67 1.86
CA SER A 386 22.24 -22.99 3.00
C SER A 386 21.23 -22.35 3.95
N ASP A 387 19.98 -22.13 3.52
CA ASP A 387 18.94 -21.55 4.35
C ASP A 387 18.30 -22.65 5.20
N SER A 388 18.81 -22.82 6.42
CA SER A 388 18.30 -23.82 7.37
C SER A 388 17.90 -23.16 8.71
N PRO A 389 16.61 -23.11 9.06
CA PRO A 389 15.45 -23.53 8.25
C PRO A 389 15.19 -22.59 7.06
N CYS A 390 14.47 -23.11 6.06
CA CYS A 390 13.98 -22.32 4.93
C CYS A 390 13.12 -21.15 5.43
N LEU A 391 13.53 -19.91 5.14
CA LEU A 391 12.77 -18.73 5.53
C LEU A 391 11.53 -18.56 4.64
N SER A 392 10.42 -18.10 5.22
CA SER A 392 9.28 -17.65 4.43
C SER A 392 9.71 -16.53 3.48
N ASN A 393 9.19 -16.56 2.26
CA ASN A 393 9.51 -15.58 1.24
C ASN A 393 8.27 -14.83 0.75
N GLY A 394 8.52 -13.74 0.05
CA GLY A 394 7.54 -12.95 -0.65
C GLY A 394 8.24 -11.87 -1.45
N LEU A 395 7.79 -11.68 -2.68
CA LEU A 395 8.35 -10.68 -3.58
C LEU A 395 7.78 -9.31 -3.24
N ALA A 396 8.67 -8.34 -3.04
CA ALA A 396 8.33 -6.96 -2.68
C ALA A 396 7.88 -6.16 -3.93
N ASP A 397 8.07 -4.83 -3.89
CA ASP A 397 7.76 -3.93 -4.99
C ASP A 397 8.45 -4.32 -6.30
N ILE A 398 7.71 -4.16 -7.40
CA ILE A 398 8.23 -4.35 -8.76
C ILE A 398 8.69 -3.01 -9.31
N THR A 399 9.82 -3.00 -10.01
CA THR A 399 10.26 -1.87 -10.81
C THR A 399 10.48 -2.33 -12.24
N GLN A 400 9.75 -1.73 -13.19
CA GLN A 400 9.85 -2.05 -14.61
C GLN A 400 10.97 -1.25 -15.28
N TRP A 401 11.51 -1.78 -16.37
CA TRP A 401 12.49 -1.12 -17.21
C TRP A 401 12.22 -1.40 -18.69
N ASP A 402 12.10 -0.32 -19.48
CA ASP A 402 12.09 -0.30 -20.93
C ASP A 402 13.53 -0.12 -21.42
N ASN A 403 14.08 -1.16 -22.06
CA ASN A 403 15.50 -1.24 -22.40
C ASN A 403 15.80 -0.66 -23.79
N ASP A 404 14.87 -0.79 -24.74
CA ASP A 404 15.05 -0.30 -26.10
C ASP A 404 14.30 1.02 -26.39
N GLY A 405 13.52 1.51 -25.42
CA GLY A 405 12.82 2.78 -25.48
C GLY A 405 11.57 2.75 -26.35
N ASP A 406 10.95 1.58 -26.55
CA ASP A 406 9.76 1.40 -27.39
C ASP A 406 8.42 1.61 -26.66
N GLY A 407 8.48 1.90 -25.36
CA GLY A 407 7.33 2.12 -24.49
C GLY A 407 6.73 0.84 -23.92
N THR A 408 7.44 -0.29 -24.00
CA THR A 408 7.10 -1.54 -23.33
C THR A 408 8.15 -1.94 -22.30
N ALA A 409 7.73 -2.68 -21.27
CA ALA A 409 8.65 -3.17 -20.26
C ALA A 409 9.36 -4.44 -20.73
N ASP A 410 10.69 -4.39 -20.75
CA ASP A 410 11.59 -5.49 -21.10
C ASP A 410 12.06 -6.26 -19.88
N TYR A 411 12.33 -5.54 -18.80
CA TYR A 411 12.78 -6.12 -17.54
C TYR A 411 11.90 -5.67 -16.40
N ALA A 412 11.83 -6.52 -15.37
CA ALA A 412 11.30 -6.14 -14.07
C ALA A 412 12.29 -6.53 -12.97
N TYR A 413 12.40 -5.71 -11.94
CA TYR A 413 13.27 -5.94 -10.78
C TYR A 413 12.44 -6.01 -9.52
N ALA A 414 12.84 -6.88 -8.59
CA ALA A 414 12.22 -6.95 -7.28
C ALA A 414 13.17 -7.55 -6.24
N GLY A 415 13.02 -7.08 -5.00
CA GLY A 415 13.64 -7.69 -3.82
C GLY A 415 12.72 -8.71 -3.15
N ASP A 416 13.28 -9.57 -2.30
CA ASP A 416 12.49 -10.51 -1.50
C ASP A 416 12.96 -10.62 -0.04
N LEU A 417 12.19 -11.33 0.79
CA LEU A 417 12.51 -11.53 2.21
C LEU A 417 13.77 -12.38 2.46
N ARG A 418 14.23 -13.12 1.45
CA ARG A 418 15.46 -13.93 1.49
C ARG A 418 16.68 -13.15 1.00
N GLY A 419 16.54 -11.84 0.81
CA GLY A 419 17.60 -10.92 0.40
C GLY A 419 18.00 -11.06 -1.07
N ASN A 420 17.20 -11.72 -1.88
CA ASN A 420 17.49 -11.87 -3.30
C ASN A 420 17.01 -10.62 -4.05
N VAL A 421 17.83 -10.21 -5.02
CA VAL A 421 17.48 -9.23 -6.04
C VAL A 421 17.26 -9.97 -7.33
N TRP A 422 16.01 -9.98 -7.79
CA TRP A 422 15.60 -10.66 -9.00
C TRP A 422 15.54 -9.68 -10.17
N ARG A 423 15.93 -10.17 -11.34
CA ARG A 423 15.57 -9.57 -12.63
C ARG A 423 14.72 -10.58 -13.39
N PHE A 424 13.60 -10.14 -13.91
CA PHE A 424 12.71 -10.92 -14.77
C PHE A 424 12.87 -10.44 -16.20
N ASP A 425 12.95 -11.38 -17.13
CA ASP A 425 13.01 -11.14 -18.57
C ASP A 425 11.60 -11.22 -19.16
N LEU A 426 11.14 -10.08 -19.69
CA LEU A 426 9.84 -9.85 -20.31
C LEU A 426 9.97 -9.44 -21.80
N THR A 427 11.16 -9.60 -22.39
CA THR A 427 11.48 -9.13 -23.75
C THR A 427 10.74 -9.90 -24.85
N SER A 428 10.39 -11.16 -24.62
CA SER A 428 9.69 -11.97 -25.62
C SER A 428 8.26 -11.45 -25.86
N THR A 429 7.81 -11.51 -27.11
CA THR A 429 6.40 -11.28 -27.47
C THR A 429 5.50 -12.44 -27.03
N VAL A 430 6.09 -13.58 -26.65
CA VAL A 430 5.39 -14.78 -26.19
C VAL A 430 5.47 -14.86 -24.66
N ALA A 431 4.35 -14.60 -24.00
CA ALA A 431 4.28 -14.56 -22.53
C ALA A 431 4.74 -15.86 -21.84
N SER A 432 4.68 -17.01 -22.53
CA SER A 432 5.15 -18.28 -21.97
C SER A 432 6.67 -18.40 -21.85
N GLU A 433 7.42 -17.50 -22.49
CA GLU A 433 8.89 -17.46 -22.47
C GLU A 433 9.43 -16.54 -21.37
N TRP A 434 8.59 -15.69 -20.78
CA TRP A 434 8.98 -14.80 -19.69
C TRP A 434 9.40 -15.58 -18.44
N LYS A 435 10.53 -15.22 -17.85
CA LYS A 435 11.22 -16.02 -16.81
C LYS A 435 12.10 -15.15 -15.92
N VAL A 436 12.66 -15.73 -14.87
CA VAL A 436 13.80 -15.13 -14.18
C VAL A 436 14.98 -15.07 -15.14
N ALA A 437 15.67 -13.94 -15.20
CA ALA A 437 16.71 -13.66 -16.19
C ALA A 437 18.04 -14.39 -15.97
N PHE A 438 18.19 -15.16 -14.88
CA PHE A 438 19.41 -15.91 -14.60
C PHE A 438 19.08 -17.28 -14.05
N GLY A 439 19.94 -18.27 -14.31
CA GLY A 439 19.70 -19.67 -13.97
C GLY A 439 18.83 -20.39 -15.01
N THR A 440 18.09 -21.41 -14.56
CA THR A 440 17.09 -22.12 -15.39
C THR A 440 15.69 -21.92 -14.81
N THR A 441 14.66 -22.33 -15.54
CA THR A 441 13.27 -22.27 -15.05
C THR A 441 13.08 -23.09 -13.77
N GLU A 442 13.78 -24.21 -13.64
CA GLU A 442 13.74 -25.12 -12.49
C GLU A 442 14.67 -24.69 -11.36
N ALA A 443 15.70 -23.91 -11.67
CA ALA A 443 16.71 -23.42 -10.73
C ALA A 443 17.02 -21.94 -11.03
N PRO A 444 16.05 -21.03 -10.79
CA PRO A 444 16.24 -19.60 -11.02
C PRO A 444 17.31 -19.06 -10.08
N MET A 445 18.11 -18.11 -10.57
CA MET A 445 19.19 -17.46 -9.82
C MET A 445 18.93 -15.96 -9.74
N PRO A 446 19.19 -15.32 -8.59
CA PRO A 446 19.04 -13.88 -8.47
C PRO A 446 20.21 -13.17 -9.16
N LEU A 447 20.00 -11.90 -9.52
CA LEU A 447 21.08 -11.01 -9.94
C LEU A 447 22.13 -10.87 -8.84
N TYR A 448 21.66 -10.74 -7.59
CA TYR A 448 22.48 -10.69 -6.40
C TYR A 448 21.71 -11.19 -5.19
N ARG A 449 22.42 -11.72 -4.18
CA ARG A 449 21.86 -12.05 -2.87
C ARG A 449 22.54 -11.27 -1.76
N ALA A 450 21.77 -10.41 -1.09
CA ALA A 450 22.20 -9.60 0.03
C ALA A 450 22.32 -10.44 1.31
N LEU A 451 23.55 -10.59 1.77
CA LEU A 451 23.90 -11.25 3.03
C LEU A 451 24.64 -10.27 3.94
N ASP A 452 24.44 -10.37 5.24
CA ASP A 452 25.23 -9.66 6.25
C ASP A 452 26.68 -10.17 6.30
N ALA A 453 27.51 -9.57 7.17
CA ALA A 453 28.91 -9.99 7.31
C ALA A 453 29.08 -11.42 7.87
N SER A 454 28.05 -11.98 8.50
CA SER A 454 28.01 -13.33 9.05
C SER A 454 27.41 -14.35 8.05
N GLY A 455 26.99 -13.89 6.87
CA GLY A 455 26.36 -14.74 5.84
C GLY A 455 24.85 -14.91 6.01
N ASN A 456 24.18 -14.17 6.90
CA ASN A 456 22.73 -14.25 7.06
C ASN A 456 22.02 -13.41 5.99
N PRO A 457 20.89 -13.89 5.42
CA PRO A 457 20.09 -13.12 4.49
C PRO A 457 19.58 -11.81 5.08
N GLN A 458 19.68 -10.72 4.30
CA GLN A 458 19.13 -9.42 4.65
C GLN A 458 17.89 -9.15 3.78
N ALA A 459 16.70 -9.19 4.37
CA ALA A 459 15.43 -9.00 3.66
C ALA A 459 15.40 -7.67 2.88
N ILE A 460 14.71 -7.64 1.76
CA ILE A 460 14.50 -6.43 0.94
C ILE A 460 12.99 -6.22 0.81
N THR A 461 12.47 -5.19 1.47
CA THR A 461 11.03 -4.87 1.43
C THR A 461 10.71 -3.57 0.69
N SER A 462 11.73 -2.78 0.31
CA SER A 462 11.56 -1.54 -0.46
C SER A 462 11.61 -1.80 -1.96
N ASN A 463 11.19 -0.81 -2.75
CA ASN A 463 11.41 -0.82 -4.19
C ASN A 463 12.91 -0.82 -4.53
N ILE A 464 13.22 -1.38 -5.70
CA ILE A 464 14.55 -1.28 -6.32
C ILE A 464 14.54 -0.07 -7.24
N GLU A 465 15.52 0.82 -7.11
CA GLU A 465 15.65 1.95 -8.01
C GLU A 465 16.57 1.61 -9.17
N VAL A 466 16.13 1.90 -10.40
CA VAL A 466 16.92 1.71 -11.63
C VAL A 466 17.35 3.07 -12.14
N LEU A 467 18.64 3.22 -12.39
CA LEU A 467 19.29 4.47 -12.76
C LEU A 467 20.16 4.25 -14.00
N LEU A 468 20.40 5.30 -14.77
CA LEU A 468 21.44 5.30 -15.80
C LEU A 468 22.59 6.17 -15.33
N ASN A 469 23.81 5.65 -15.45
CA ASN A 469 24.98 6.49 -15.28
C ASN A 469 25.02 7.52 -16.43
N PRO A 470 24.98 8.83 -16.15
CA PRO A 470 24.93 9.85 -17.19
C PRO A 470 26.16 9.87 -18.11
N ALA A 471 27.29 9.32 -17.65
CA ALA A 471 28.55 9.36 -18.39
C ALA A 471 28.65 8.30 -19.50
N ASP A 472 28.10 7.11 -19.28
CA ASP A 472 28.27 5.95 -20.17
C ASP A 472 26.96 5.22 -20.51
N GLY A 473 25.83 5.65 -19.93
CA GLY A 473 24.53 5.02 -20.14
C GLY A 473 24.40 3.63 -19.51
N VAL A 474 25.35 3.20 -18.67
CA VAL A 474 25.27 1.92 -17.99
C VAL A 474 24.13 1.95 -16.98
N ARG A 475 23.28 0.91 -17.01
CA ARG A 475 22.22 0.74 -16.04
C ARG A 475 22.78 0.35 -14.68
N TRP A 476 22.34 1.04 -13.65
CA TRP A 476 22.59 0.78 -12.25
C TRP A 476 21.29 0.44 -11.53
N ILE A 477 21.38 -0.45 -10.56
CA ILE A 477 20.30 -0.72 -9.62
C ILE A 477 20.75 -0.43 -8.19
N SER A 478 19.87 0.18 -7.42
CA SER A 478 20.09 0.62 -6.04
C SER A 478 18.97 0.10 -5.15
N PHE A 479 19.31 -0.47 -3.99
CA PHE A 479 18.31 -1.01 -3.06
C PHE A 479 18.86 -1.12 -1.63
N GLY A 480 18.00 -0.82 -0.65
CA GLY A 480 18.29 -1.01 0.77
C GLY A 480 17.76 -2.35 1.29
N THR A 481 18.44 -2.92 2.28
CA THR A 481 17.90 -4.05 3.04
C THR A 481 17.19 -3.55 4.29
N GLY A 482 16.25 -4.36 4.79
CA GLY A 482 15.45 -4.09 5.97
C GLY A 482 14.05 -4.68 5.81
N ARG A 483 13.38 -4.88 6.94
CA ARG A 483 11.96 -5.23 6.98
C ARG A 483 11.29 -4.57 8.19
N PHE A 484 10.03 -4.20 8.02
CA PHE A 484 9.18 -3.70 9.10
C PHE A 484 7.74 -4.20 8.92
N LEU A 485 7.57 -5.51 9.10
CA LEU A 485 6.37 -6.25 8.77
C LEU A 485 5.71 -6.88 10.00
N ALA A 486 6.53 -7.36 10.94
CA ALA A 486 6.11 -8.06 12.14
C ALA A 486 6.39 -7.24 13.41
N GLY A 487 5.65 -7.53 14.49
CA GLY A 487 5.86 -6.88 15.78
C GLY A 487 7.28 -7.04 16.34
N THR A 488 7.96 -8.14 16.01
CA THR A 488 9.35 -8.41 16.38
C THR A 488 10.35 -7.48 15.71
N ASP A 489 10.03 -6.94 14.52
CA ASP A 489 10.93 -6.08 13.76
C ASP A 489 11.16 -4.73 14.46
N ARG A 490 10.25 -4.32 15.36
CA ARG A 490 10.38 -3.09 16.17
C ARG A 490 11.55 -3.11 17.15
N ALA A 491 12.01 -4.30 17.53
CA ALA A 491 13.11 -4.48 18.47
C ALA A 491 14.41 -4.91 17.76
N ASP A 492 14.37 -5.13 16.44
CA ASP A 492 15.55 -5.53 15.68
C ASP A 492 16.50 -4.35 15.53
N THR A 493 17.76 -4.55 15.93
CA THR A 493 18.85 -3.55 15.87
C THR A 493 19.97 -3.99 14.93
N SER A 494 19.75 -5.07 14.17
CA SER A 494 20.71 -5.61 13.21
C SER A 494 21.05 -4.57 12.14
N THR A 495 22.34 -4.42 11.84
CA THR A 495 22.80 -3.51 10.81
C THR A 495 22.29 -3.93 9.43
N GLN A 496 21.59 -3.01 8.76
CA GLN A 496 21.16 -3.16 7.37
C GLN A 496 22.19 -2.53 6.41
N THR A 497 22.06 -2.84 5.11
CA THR A 497 23.02 -2.44 4.08
C THR A 497 22.30 -1.76 2.92
N TRP A 498 22.91 -0.71 2.36
CA TRP A 498 22.50 -0.14 1.07
C TRP A 498 23.47 -0.61 -0.01
N TYR A 499 22.93 -1.11 -1.12
CA TYR A 499 23.70 -1.63 -2.25
C TYR A 499 23.45 -0.79 -3.51
N GLY A 500 24.50 -0.70 -4.34
CA GLY A 500 24.41 -0.26 -5.72
C GLY A 500 25.27 -1.18 -6.59
N LEU A 501 24.69 -1.75 -7.66
CA LEU A 501 25.41 -2.52 -8.67
C LEU A 501 25.01 -2.07 -10.07
N TYR A 502 25.91 -2.22 -11.03
CA TYR A 502 25.54 -2.09 -12.42
C TYR A 502 24.85 -3.38 -12.91
N ASP A 503 23.93 -3.26 -13.86
CA ASP A 503 23.30 -4.38 -14.54
C ASP A 503 23.37 -4.19 -16.05
N ASN A 504 24.45 -4.73 -16.63
CA ASN A 504 24.64 -4.86 -18.08
C ASN A 504 24.76 -6.34 -18.51
N TYR A 505 24.25 -7.25 -17.68
CA TYR A 505 24.40 -8.69 -17.88
C TYR A 505 23.35 -9.23 -18.86
N LEU A 506 23.75 -10.17 -19.72
CA LEU A 506 22.83 -10.88 -20.61
C LEU A 506 21.90 -11.81 -19.81
N GLY A 507 20.61 -11.82 -20.16
CA GLY A 507 19.52 -12.52 -19.44
C GLY A 507 19.41 -14.02 -19.63
N ASP A 508 20.47 -14.67 -20.10
CA ASP A 508 20.51 -16.13 -20.33
C ASP A 508 21.76 -16.78 -19.72
N THR A 509 22.30 -16.18 -18.67
CA THR A 509 23.44 -16.79 -17.95
C THR A 509 22.96 -17.77 -16.89
N LEU A 510 23.64 -18.91 -16.76
CA LEU A 510 23.29 -19.98 -15.83
C LEU A 510 23.73 -19.71 -14.37
N THR A 511 24.31 -18.54 -14.11
CA THR A 511 24.93 -18.19 -12.82
C THR A 511 24.47 -16.82 -12.37
N SER A 512 24.38 -16.61 -11.06
CA SER A 512 24.23 -15.25 -10.51
C SER A 512 25.40 -14.38 -10.96
N PRO A 513 25.16 -13.24 -11.63
CA PRO A 513 26.24 -12.39 -12.12
C PRO A 513 27.09 -11.76 -11.02
N VAL A 514 26.50 -11.51 -9.84
CA VAL A 514 27.20 -10.90 -8.70
C VAL A 514 27.28 -11.90 -7.56
N SER A 515 28.48 -12.43 -7.34
CA SER A 515 28.72 -13.55 -6.42
C SER A 515 28.80 -13.19 -4.93
N GLY A 516 29.11 -11.93 -4.59
CA GLY A 516 29.25 -11.54 -3.19
C GLY A 516 29.78 -10.12 -2.98
N ARG A 517 29.93 -9.73 -1.70
CA ARG A 517 30.39 -8.39 -1.30
C ARG A 517 31.78 -8.01 -1.86
N SER A 518 32.61 -9.00 -2.21
CA SER A 518 33.92 -8.78 -2.86
C SER A 518 33.81 -8.15 -4.25
N ASN A 519 32.63 -8.19 -4.89
CA ASN A 519 32.38 -7.50 -6.15
C ASN A 519 32.08 -6.00 -5.97
N PHE A 520 31.95 -5.51 -4.73
CA PHE A 520 31.56 -4.14 -4.43
C PHE A 520 32.69 -3.33 -3.79
N ALA A 521 32.67 -2.01 -4.03
CA ALA A 521 33.46 -1.06 -3.26
C ALA A 521 32.71 -0.71 -1.96
N GLN A 522 33.31 -1.03 -0.81
CA GLN A 522 32.69 -0.73 0.49
C GLN A 522 32.66 0.79 0.75
N ARG A 523 31.52 1.27 1.26
CA ARG A 523 31.33 2.62 1.82
C ARG A 523 30.84 2.51 3.26
N VAL A 524 31.24 3.47 4.10
CA VAL A 524 30.86 3.54 5.52
C VAL A 524 30.48 4.96 5.90
N VAL A 525 29.47 5.10 6.75
CA VAL A 525 29.13 6.39 7.37
C VAL A 525 30.13 6.63 8.50
N LEU A 526 31.02 7.61 8.34
CA LEU A 526 32.12 7.87 9.28
C LEU A 526 31.74 8.82 10.42
N PHE A 527 30.80 9.72 10.18
CA PHE A 527 30.34 10.69 11.17
C PHE A 527 28.86 11.01 10.94
N GLU A 528 28.15 11.21 12.04
CA GLU A 528 26.81 11.79 12.06
C GLU A 528 26.93 13.13 12.81
N THR A 529 26.59 14.23 12.16
CA THR A 529 26.58 15.56 12.79
C THR A 529 25.15 16.03 12.92
N ALA A 530 24.73 16.44 14.12
CA ALA A 530 23.48 17.16 14.30
C ALA A 530 23.56 18.48 13.51
N LEU A 531 22.68 18.65 12.53
CA LEU A 531 22.47 19.91 11.80
C LEU A 531 21.65 20.89 12.64
#